data_AF-A0A2R5EK72-F1
#
_entry.id   AF-A0A2R5EK72-F1
#
_cell.length_a   1.000
_cell.length_b   1.000
_cell.length_c   1.000
_cell.angle_alpha   90.00
_cell.angle_beta   90.00
_cell.angle_gamma   90.00
#
_symmetry.space_group_name_H-M   'P 1'
#
loop_
_entity.id
_entity.type
_entity.pdbx_description
1 polymer ?
#
loop_
_entity_poly.entity_id
_entity_poly.type
_entity_poly.pdbx_seq_one_letter_code
_entity_poly.pdbx_strand_id
1 'polypeptide(L)'
;MLGAVLLPAQAGGMYRCGNTFSDKPCPDGRELKHYASGTTQQDGGGPKELGAQLCRDRFVEHFRIENPESVRIRQVTGGQADIIDYGAGRQTTARTFQVEVMVLNAYGTFMGPELYRCHTTDDGRRLLRYAR
;
A
#
# COMPACT_ATOMS: atom_id res chain seq x y z
N MET A 1 -9.98 -25.75 -45.96
CA MET A 1 -11.04 -25.36 -45.01
C MET A 1 -10.43 -24.43 -43.98
N LEU A 2 -11.16 -23.38 -43.61
CA LEU A 2 -10.68 -22.07 -43.17
C LEU A 2 -9.77 -22.07 -41.93
N GLY A 3 -8.74 -21.21 -41.97
CA GLY A 3 -7.93 -20.84 -40.82
C GLY A 3 -8.67 -19.85 -39.91
N ALA A 4 -8.62 -20.10 -38.60
CA ALA A 4 -9.14 -19.19 -37.58
C ALA A 4 -8.11 -18.11 -37.28
N VAL A 5 -8.40 -16.88 -37.68
CA VAL A 5 -7.67 -15.69 -37.25
C VAL A 5 -8.20 -15.29 -35.86
N LEU A 6 -7.41 -15.54 -34.82
CA LEU A 6 -7.66 -14.98 -33.49
C LEU A 6 -7.43 -13.47 -33.55
N LEU A 7 -8.50 -12.68 -33.51
CA LEU A 7 -8.43 -11.23 -33.36
C LEU A 7 -7.87 -10.87 -31.97
N PRO A 8 -7.00 -9.86 -31.86
CA PRO A 8 -6.58 -9.34 -30.57
C PRO A 8 -7.78 -8.66 -29.88
N ALA A 9 -7.99 -8.98 -28.61
CA ALA A 9 -8.91 -8.23 -27.76
C ALA A 9 -8.34 -6.83 -27.53
N GLN A 10 -8.71 -5.88 -28.39
CA GLN A 10 -8.44 -4.46 -28.16
C GLN A 10 -9.21 -3.99 -26.92
N ALA A 11 -8.45 -3.49 -25.95
CA ALA A 11 -8.95 -2.86 -24.74
C ALA A 11 -10.06 -1.85 -25.07
N GLY A 12 -11.28 -2.11 -24.58
CA GLY A 12 -12.43 -1.23 -24.80
C GLY A 12 -12.23 0.10 -24.09
N GLY A 13 -12.18 1.19 -24.85
CA GLY A 13 -12.23 2.55 -24.30
C GLY A 13 -13.62 2.81 -23.69
N MET A 14 -13.65 3.37 -22.49
CA MET A 14 -14.91 3.76 -21.84
C MET A 14 -15.36 5.14 -22.37
N TYR A 15 -16.67 5.37 -22.45
CA TYR A 15 -17.26 6.61 -22.97
C TYR A 15 -17.91 7.40 -21.83
N ARG A 16 -17.72 8.73 -21.80
CA ARG A 16 -18.44 9.60 -20.87
C ARG A 16 -19.74 10.07 -21.52
N CYS A 17 -20.86 9.66 -20.95
CA CYS A 17 -22.21 9.96 -21.41
C CYS A 17 -22.86 10.94 -20.43
N GLY A 18 -22.55 12.24 -20.60
CA GLY A 18 -22.98 13.27 -19.65
C GLY A 18 -22.35 13.07 -18.25
N ASN A 19 -23.20 12.69 -17.27
CA ASN A 19 -22.79 12.42 -15.88
C ASN A 19 -22.54 10.93 -15.59
N THR A 20 -22.75 10.02 -16.56
CA THR A 20 -22.52 8.58 -16.38
C THR A 20 -21.42 8.07 -17.32
N PHE A 21 -20.87 6.89 -17.02
CA PHE A 21 -19.88 6.22 -17.85
C PHE A 21 -20.50 4.97 -18.49
N SER A 22 -20.17 4.70 -19.75
CA SER A 22 -20.67 3.54 -20.49
C SER A 22 -19.56 2.86 -21.28
N ASP A 23 -19.58 1.54 -21.31
CA ASP A 23 -18.71 0.71 -22.15
C ASP A 23 -19.14 0.72 -23.63
N LYS A 24 -20.22 1.42 -23.97
CA LYS A 24 -20.72 1.58 -25.34
C LYS A 24 -20.74 3.07 -25.74
N PRO A 25 -20.49 3.40 -27.02
CA PRO A 25 -20.57 4.78 -27.49
C PRO A 25 -21.98 5.35 -27.30
N CYS A 26 -22.06 6.58 -26.77
CA CYS A 26 -23.30 7.33 -26.64
C CYS A 26 -23.38 8.42 -27.72
N PRO A 27 -24.59 8.80 -28.20
CA PRO A 27 -24.77 9.73 -29.33
C PRO A 27 -24.08 11.09 -29.17
N ASP A 28 -23.91 11.59 -27.93
CA ASP A 28 -23.14 12.81 -27.59
C ASP A 28 -21.91 12.51 -26.71
N GLY A 29 -21.53 11.24 -26.57
CA GLY A 29 -20.47 10.79 -25.68
C GLY A 29 -19.09 10.99 -26.29
N ARG A 30 -18.14 11.45 -25.48
CA ARG A 30 -16.72 11.49 -25.89
C ARG A 30 -16.02 10.21 -25.46
N GLU A 31 -15.30 9.59 -26.40
CA GLU A 31 -14.42 8.46 -26.12
C GLU A 31 -13.28 8.91 -25.20
N LEU A 32 -13.12 8.22 -24.08
CA LEU A 32 -12.03 8.49 -23.16
C LEU A 32 -10.85 7.62 -23.59
N LYS A 33 -9.98 8.20 -24.44
CA LYS A 33 -8.74 7.53 -24.88
C LYS A 33 -7.89 7.03 -23.70
N HIS A 34 -8.03 7.68 -22.55
CA HIS A 34 -7.41 7.32 -21.28
C HIS A 34 -8.48 7.37 -20.20
N TYR A 35 -9.49 6.50 -20.27
CA TYR A 35 -10.24 6.20 -19.06
C TYR A 35 -9.29 5.50 -18.09
N ALA A 36 -8.54 6.29 -17.33
CA ALA A 36 -8.14 5.86 -16.02
C ALA A 36 -9.45 5.63 -15.28
N SER A 37 -9.89 4.37 -15.25
CA SER A 37 -10.87 3.88 -14.27
C SER A 37 -10.57 4.60 -12.98
N GLY A 38 -11.57 5.33 -12.49
CA GLY A 38 -11.42 6.45 -11.58
C GLY A 38 -10.33 6.25 -10.53
N THR A 39 -9.67 7.34 -10.17
CA THR A 39 -8.69 7.45 -9.09
C THR A 39 -9.28 7.01 -7.74
N THR A 40 -9.57 5.73 -7.54
CA THR A 40 -8.90 5.00 -6.48
C THR A 40 -7.44 5.02 -6.85
N GLN A 41 -6.64 5.70 -6.04
CA GLN A 41 -5.22 5.47 -5.97
C GLN A 41 -5.00 3.96 -6.16
N GLN A 42 -4.46 3.59 -7.33
CA GLN A 42 -3.90 2.27 -7.52
C GLN A 42 -2.68 2.26 -6.60
N ASP A 43 -2.88 2.06 -5.30
CA ASP A 43 -1.84 1.53 -4.44
C ASP A 43 -1.59 0.12 -4.98
N GLY A 44 -0.77 0.06 -6.03
CA GLY A 44 -0.45 -1.11 -6.84
C GLY A 44 0.43 -2.06 -6.04
N GLY A 45 -0.15 -2.64 -5.00
CA GLY A 45 0.52 -3.52 -4.07
C GLY A 45 -0.51 -4.45 -3.44
N GLY A 46 -0.15 -5.72 -3.32
CA GLY A 46 -0.94 -6.64 -2.52
C GLY A 46 -0.95 -6.22 -1.05
N PRO A 47 -1.69 -6.95 -0.19
CA PRO A 47 -1.74 -6.67 1.24
C PRO A 47 -0.36 -6.52 1.92
N LYS A 48 0.67 -7.19 1.39
CA LYS A 48 2.05 -7.05 1.89
C LYS A 48 2.61 -5.65 1.61
N GLU A 49 2.52 -5.17 0.38
CA GLU A 49 3.02 -3.86 -0.01
C GLU A 49 2.26 -2.73 0.70
N LEU A 50 0.92 -2.86 0.80
CA LEU A 50 0.09 -1.93 1.57
C LEU A 50 0.53 -1.86 3.04
N GLY A 51 0.73 -3.02 3.68
CA GLY A 51 1.17 -3.08 5.06
C GLY A 51 2.57 -2.49 5.26
N ALA A 52 3.50 -2.77 4.35
CA ALA A 52 4.85 -2.21 4.40
C ALA A 52 4.86 -0.68 4.29
N GLN A 53 4.04 -0.14 3.37
CA GLN A 53 3.87 1.31 3.20
C GLN A 53 3.24 1.93 4.45
N LEU A 54 2.19 1.32 4.99
CA LEU A 54 1.55 1.78 6.22
C LEU A 54 2.51 1.80 7.42
N CYS A 55 3.36 0.77 7.54
CA CYS A 55 4.42 0.70 8.55
C CYS A 55 5.51 1.76 8.37
N ARG A 56 5.70 2.27 7.16
CA ARG A 56 6.61 3.40 6.90
C ARG A 56 5.96 4.71 7.31
N ASP A 57 4.74 4.94 6.85
CA ASP A 57 4.06 6.24 6.97
C ASP A 57 3.64 6.55 8.41
N ARG A 58 3.28 5.53 9.19
CA ARG A 58 2.76 5.71 10.56
C ARG A 58 3.83 5.73 11.64
N PHE A 59 5.11 5.50 11.32
CA PHE A 59 6.16 5.36 12.33
C PHE A 59 6.33 6.63 13.18
N VAL A 60 6.51 7.78 12.51
CA VAL A 60 6.72 9.09 13.15
C VAL A 60 5.55 9.46 14.06
N GLU A 61 4.33 9.29 13.54
CA GLU A 61 3.08 9.56 14.27
C GLU A 61 2.92 8.62 15.48
N HIS A 62 3.17 7.32 15.30
CA HIS A 62 3.00 6.32 16.34
C HIS A 62 3.91 6.56 17.54
N PHE A 63 5.19 6.87 17.29
CA PHE A 63 6.18 7.16 18.33
C PHE A 63 6.20 8.62 18.76
N ARG A 64 5.33 9.47 18.21
CA ARG A 64 5.23 10.91 18.52
C ARG A 64 6.58 11.63 18.44
N ILE A 65 7.34 11.34 17.40
CA ILE A 65 8.67 11.91 17.20
C ILE A 65 8.52 13.41 16.91
N GLU A 66 9.09 14.26 17.78
CA GLU A 66 8.95 15.72 17.71
C GLU A 66 9.61 16.32 16.46
N ASN A 67 10.76 15.78 16.06
CA ASN A 67 11.47 16.18 14.85
C ASN A 67 11.50 15.01 13.84
N PRO A 68 10.57 14.95 12.86
CA PRO A 68 10.52 13.85 11.89
C PRO A 68 11.80 13.67 11.08
N GLU A 69 12.56 14.73 10.84
CA GLU A 69 13.81 14.68 10.06
C GLU A 69 14.95 14.00 10.83
N SER A 70 14.80 13.83 12.15
CA SER A 70 15.75 13.10 12.99
C SER A 70 15.69 11.59 12.80
N VAL A 71 14.75 11.07 12.01
CA VAL A 71 14.55 9.64 11.81
C VAL A 71 14.48 9.29 10.33
N ARG A 72 15.10 8.16 9.94
CA ARG A 72 15.02 7.60 8.59
C ARG A 72 14.70 6.13 8.63
N ILE A 73 13.65 5.73 7.93
CA ILE A 73 13.34 4.30 7.72
C ILE A 73 14.17 3.81 6.54
N ARG A 74 15.19 3.00 6.84
CA ARG A 74 16.10 2.41 5.85
C ARG A 74 15.37 1.37 5.01
N GLN A 75 14.68 0.42 5.66
CA GLN A 75 13.94 -0.63 4.98
C GLN A 75 12.77 -1.14 5.80
N VAL A 76 11.78 -1.71 5.10
CA VAL A 76 10.66 -2.45 5.68
C VAL A 76 10.62 -3.81 4.97
N THR A 77 10.78 -4.90 5.72
CA THR A 77 10.86 -6.27 5.17
C THR A 77 9.88 -7.20 5.88
N GLY A 78 9.69 -8.42 5.34
CA GLY A 78 8.73 -9.39 5.86
C GLY A 78 7.36 -9.29 5.21
N GLY A 79 6.30 -9.24 6.03
CA GLY A 79 4.91 -9.10 5.60
C GLY A 79 4.16 -10.41 5.43
N GLN A 80 4.70 -11.52 5.91
CA GLN A 80 3.98 -12.79 6.03
C GLN A 80 2.81 -12.62 7.02
N ALA A 81 1.67 -13.20 6.67
CA ALA A 81 0.53 -13.30 7.57
C ALA A 81 0.81 -14.40 8.60
N ASP A 82 0.58 -14.10 9.88
CA ASP A 82 0.73 -15.04 10.99
C ASP A 82 -0.30 -14.72 12.09
N ILE A 83 -0.52 -15.66 13.00
CA ILE A 83 -1.37 -15.47 14.17
C ILE A 83 -0.51 -14.85 15.28
N ILE A 84 -0.89 -13.63 15.71
CA ILE A 84 -0.22 -12.93 16.80
C ILE A 84 -1.13 -12.84 18.02
N ASP A 85 -0.53 -12.83 19.21
CA ASP A 85 -1.20 -12.36 20.42
C ASP A 85 -1.38 -10.84 20.33
N TYR A 86 -2.62 -10.36 20.42
CA TYR A 86 -3.00 -8.94 20.35
C TYR A 86 -3.35 -8.34 21.73
N GLY A 87 -2.93 -9.01 22.81
CA GLY A 87 -3.18 -8.62 24.18
C GLY A 87 -4.36 -9.37 24.80
N ALA A 88 -4.31 -9.53 26.13
CA ALA A 88 -5.35 -10.18 26.94
C ALA A 88 -5.73 -11.60 26.45
N GLY A 89 -4.75 -12.34 25.91
CA GLY A 89 -4.96 -13.71 25.39
C GLY A 89 -5.76 -13.77 24.09
N ARG A 90 -6.03 -12.63 23.44
CA ARG A 90 -6.75 -12.59 22.16
C ARG A 90 -5.76 -12.78 21.02
N GLN A 91 -6.01 -13.77 20.17
CA GLN A 91 -5.23 -13.99 18.95
C GLN A 91 -5.89 -13.32 17.75
N THR A 92 -5.09 -12.85 16.80
CA THR A 92 -5.56 -12.31 15.52
C THR A 92 -4.58 -12.63 14.40
N THR A 93 -5.10 -12.82 13.19
CA THR A 93 -4.26 -12.84 11.99
C THR A 93 -3.76 -11.43 11.70
N ALA A 94 -2.46 -11.30 11.47
CA ALA A 94 -1.80 -10.04 11.18
C ALA A 94 -0.61 -10.24 10.24
N ARG A 95 -0.26 -9.21 9.47
CA ARG A 95 1.03 -9.18 8.76
C ARG A 95 2.08 -8.54 9.64
N THR A 96 3.24 -9.21 9.74
CA THR A 96 4.36 -8.74 10.55
C THR A 96 5.50 -8.25 9.67
N PHE A 97 5.96 -7.03 9.92
CA PHE A 97 7.05 -6.39 9.20
C PHE A 97 8.19 -6.04 10.15
N GLN A 98 9.43 -6.20 9.70
CA GLN A 98 10.61 -5.61 10.34
C GLN A 98 10.86 -4.24 9.73
N VAL A 99 10.97 -3.22 10.57
CA VAL A 99 11.24 -1.84 10.19
C VAL A 99 12.61 -1.46 10.72
N GLU A 100 13.53 -1.14 9.81
CA GLU A 100 14.87 -0.67 10.16
C GLU A 100 14.92 0.85 10.18
N VAL A 101 15.30 1.41 11.31
CA VAL A 101 15.18 2.83 11.60
C VAL A 101 16.54 3.38 12.03
N MET A 102 17.02 4.40 11.33
CA MET A 102 18.21 5.14 11.71
C MET A 102 17.78 6.43 12.41
N VAL A 103 18.45 6.79 13.51
CA VAL A 103 18.15 7.97 14.29
C VAL A 103 19.36 8.91 14.28
N LEU A 104 19.10 10.21 14.12
CA LEU A 104 20.10 11.27 14.13
C LEU A 104 20.59 11.50 15.56
N ASN A 105 21.91 11.49 15.77
CA ASN A 105 22.48 11.85 17.06
C ASN A 105 22.64 13.37 17.21
N ALA A 106 23.07 13.82 18.40
CA ALA A 106 23.31 15.23 18.71
C ALA A 106 24.36 15.91 17.81
N TYR A 107 25.18 15.14 17.10
CA TYR A 107 26.21 15.62 16.19
C TYR A 107 25.75 15.68 14.72
N GLY A 108 24.48 15.38 14.44
CA GLY A 108 23.93 15.42 13.08
C GLY A 108 24.25 14.20 12.23
N THR A 109 24.62 13.07 12.84
CA THR A 109 24.95 11.82 12.14
C THR A 109 23.90 10.76 12.42
N PHE A 110 23.43 10.06 11.38
CA PHE A 110 22.55 8.90 11.54
C PHE A 110 23.32 7.72 12.12
N MET A 111 22.85 7.21 13.26
CA MET A 111 23.37 6.01 13.90
C MET A 111 22.85 4.74 13.22
N GLY A 112 23.50 3.60 13.50
CA GLY A 112 23.15 2.30 12.96
C GLY A 112 21.66 1.94 13.19
N PRO A 113 21.11 1.01 12.38
CA PRO A 113 19.67 0.78 12.38
C PRO A 113 19.20 0.11 13.67
N GLU A 114 18.18 0.69 14.28
CA GLU A 114 17.33 0.04 15.26
C GLU A 114 16.23 -0.77 14.56
N LEU A 115 15.88 -1.92 15.13
CA LEU A 115 14.84 -2.79 14.59
C LEU A 115 13.54 -2.62 15.37
N TYR A 116 12.45 -2.45 14.62
CA TYR A 116 11.08 -2.43 15.15
C TYR A 116 10.24 -3.48 14.43
N ARG A 117 9.28 -4.06 15.13
CA ARG A 117 8.23 -4.89 14.54
C ARG A 117 6.97 -4.07 14.35
N CYS A 118 6.45 -4.04 13.14
CA CYS A 118 5.17 -3.42 12.81
C CYS A 118 4.16 -4.51 12.45
N HIS A 119 2.97 -4.44 13.04
CA HIS A 119 1.88 -5.35 12.76
C HIS A 119 0.73 -4.61 12.09
N THR A 120 0.20 -5.18 11.00
CA THR A 120 -0.98 -4.67 10.30
C THR A 120 -2.04 -5.76 10.18
N THR A 121 -3.26 -5.40 9.82
CA THR A 121 -4.31 -6.35 9.44
C THR A 121 -3.86 -7.25 8.28
N ASP A 122 -4.49 -8.41 8.11
CA ASP A 122 -4.17 -9.34 7.03
C ASP A 122 -4.28 -8.70 5.62
N ASP A 123 -5.21 -7.76 5.44
CA ASP A 123 -5.38 -6.99 4.20
C ASP A 123 -4.37 -5.84 4.03
N GLY A 124 -3.51 -5.59 5.02
CA GLY A 124 -2.47 -4.56 5.01
C GLY A 124 -2.97 -3.13 5.20
N ARG A 125 -4.27 -2.93 5.49
CA ARG A 125 -4.89 -1.58 5.44
C ARG A 125 -4.92 -0.85 6.78
N ARG A 126 -4.73 -1.56 7.89
CA ARG A 126 -4.79 -0.95 9.23
C ARG A 126 -3.61 -1.35 10.09
N LEU A 127 -3.00 -0.35 10.73
CA LEU A 127 -1.94 -0.55 11.71
C LEU A 127 -2.57 -1.14 12.98
N LEU A 128 -2.00 -2.23 13.48
CA LEU A 128 -2.43 -2.87 14.72
C LEU A 128 -1.58 -2.41 15.90
N ARG A 129 -0.24 -2.45 15.76
CA ARG A 129 0.73 -1.95 16.76
C ARG A 129 2.15 -1.91 16.20
N TYR A 130 3.04 -1.18 16.87
CA TYR A 130 4.48 -1.44 16.84
C TYR A 130 4.91 -2.18 18.10
N ALA A 131 6.01 -2.92 17.99
CA ALA A 131 6.77 -3.52 19.08
C ALA A 131 8.26 -3.28 18.84
N ARG A 132 9.05 -3.22 19.90
CA ARG A 132 10.52 -3.17 19.85
C ARG A 132 11.06 -4.55 20.21
#